data_AF-A0A9D1VCW0-F1
#
_entry.id   AF-A0A9D1VCW0-F1
#
_cell.length_a   1.000
_cell.length_b   1.000
_cell.length_c   1.000
_cell.angle_alpha   90.00
_cell.angle_beta   90.00
_cell.angle_gamma   90.00
#
_symmetry.space_group_name_H-M   'P 1'
#
loop_
_entity.id
_entity.type
_entity.pdbx_description
1 polymer ?
#
loop_
_entity_poly.entity_id
_entity_poly.type
_entity_poly.pdbx_seq_one_letter_code
_entity_poly.pdbx_strand_id
1 'polypeptide(L)' 'MNYWETETPIRASTRKNELEYYREAGKLAISRPSWTDGSGESKRGKTVTLDLAALKESPEALRLLLMIAEDAGNPV' A
#
# COMPACT_ATOMS: atom_id res chain seq x y z
N MET A 1 -3.03 4.28 20.04
CA MET A 1 -2.91 2.97 19.35
C MET A 1 -2.73 3.27 17.88
N ASN A 2 -1.86 2.55 17.18
CA ASN A 2 -1.61 2.87 15.79
C ASN A 2 -2.70 2.26 14.90
N TYR A 3 -3.09 2.93 13.82
CA TYR A 3 -4.18 2.46 12.97
C TYR A 3 -3.91 1.05 12.39
N TRP A 4 -2.64 0.70 12.13
CA TRP A 4 -2.26 -0.61 11.62
C TRP A 4 -2.40 -1.76 12.63
N GLU A 5 -2.65 -1.44 13.90
CA GLU A 5 -2.93 -2.42 14.96
C GLU A 5 -4.43 -2.63 15.18
N THR A 6 -5.25 -1.63 14.88
CA THR A 6 -6.67 -1.58 15.24
C THR A 6 -7.61 -1.80 14.07
N GLU A 7 -7.18 -1.42 12.86
CA GLU A 7 -8.00 -1.50 11.66
C GLU A 7 -7.57 -2.69 10.79
N THR A 8 -8.55 -3.47 10.30
CA THR A 8 -8.30 -4.53 9.32
C THR A 8 -8.33 -3.94 7.91
N PRO A 9 -7.19 -3.90 7.19
CA PRO A 9 -7.15 -3.27 5.88
C PRO A 9 -7.77 -4.16 4.80
N ILE A 10 -8.24 -3.52 3.73
CA ILE A 10 -8.52 -4.19 2.45
C ILE A 10 -7.17 -4.46 1.78
N ARG A 11 -6.91 -5.71 1.41
CA ARG A 11 -5.61 -6.13 0.87
C ARG A 11 -5.66 -6.44 -0.61
N ALA A 12 -4.60 -6.09 -1.31
CA ALA A 12 -4.34 -6.54 -2.67
C ALA A 12 -2.85 -6.87 -2.82
N SER A 13 -2.55 -8.04 -3.37
CA SER A 13 -1.18 -8.46 -3.64
C SER A 13 -0.92 -8.40 -5.14
N THR A 14 0.24 -7.89 -5.52
CA THR A 14 0.78 -7.97 -6.88
C THR A 14 2.03 -8.84 -6.85
N ARG A 15 2.60 -9.18 -8.02
CA ARG A 15 3.91 -9.88 -8.05
C ARG A 15 5.04 -9.09 -7.39
N LYS A 16 4.91 -7.77 -7.25
CA LYS A 16 5.99 -6.87 -6.82
C LYS A 16 5.73 -6.16 -5.49
N ASN A 17 4.48 -6.10 -5.04
CA ASN A 17 4.05 -5.25 -3.93
C ASN A 17 2.82 -5.81 -3.21
N GLU A 18 2.73 -5.50 -1.92
CA GLU A 18 1.54 -5.71 -1.10
C GLU A 18 0.90 -4.34 -0.82
N LEU A 19 -0.41 -4.24 -1.06
CA LEU A 19 -1.21 -3.03 -0.83
C LEU A 19 -2.18 -3.29 0.32
N GLU A 20 -2.27 -2.34 1.24
CA GLU A 20 -3.19 -2.36 2.38
C GLU A 20 -3.90 -1.00 2.47
N TYR A 21 -5.21 -1.02 2.20
CA TYR A 21 -6.06 0.16 2.33
C TYR A 21 -6.77 0.16 3.68
N TYR A 22 -6.36 1.10 4.52
CA TYR A 22 -6.98 1.43 5.80
C TYR A 22 -7.99 2.55 5.55
N ARG A 23 -9.26 2.16 5.38
CA ARG A 23 -10.38 3.02 5.03
C ARG A 23 -10.69 4.03 6.12
N GLU A 24 -10.75 3.62 7.38
CA GLU A 24 -11.09 4.49 8.51
C GLU A 24 -9.96 5.49 8.77
N ALA A 25 -8.72 5.03 8.73
CA ALA A 25 -7.55 5.91 8.88
C ALA A 25 -7.25 6.78 7.65
N GLY A 26 -7.89 6.50 6.50
CA GLY A 26 -7.62 7.21 5.25
C GLY A 26 -6.19 7.02 4.76
N LYS A 27 -5.62 5.82 4.90
CA LYS A 27 -4.23 5.50 4.53
C LYS A 27 -4.16 4.39 3.48
N LEU A 28 -3.33 4.56 2.47
CA LEU A 28 -2.95 3.50 1.55
C LEU A 28 -1.48 3.14 1.77
N ALA A 29 -1.22 1.96 2.36
CA ALA A 29 0.12 1.44 2.52
C ALA A 29 0.51 0.57 1.32
N ILE A 30 1.71 0.81 0.80
CA ILE A 30 2.31 0.07 -0.30
C ILE A 30 3.65 -0.44 0.18
N SER A 31 3.83 -1.75 0.21
CA SER A 31 5.05 -2.38 0.69
C SER A 31 5.66 -3.30 -0.35
N ARG A 32 6.96 -3.58 -0.21
CA ARG A 32 7.59 -4.73 -0.88
C ARG A 32 6.96 -6.03 -0.37
N PRO A 33 7.08 -7.16 -1.09
CA PRO A 33 6.62 -8.45 -0.60
C PRO A 33 7.23 -8.73 0.76
N SER A 34 6.45 -9.36 1.64
CA SER A 34 6.95 -9.83 2.93
C SER A 34 8.10 -10.81 2.71
N TRP A 35 9.02 -10.83 3.66
CA TRP A 35 10.21 -11.67 3.60
C TRP A 35 10.38 -12.38 4.95
N THR A 36 10.93 -13.59 4.92
CA THR A 36 11.22 -14.34 6.12
C THR A 36 12.63 -14.03 6.57
N ASP A 37 12.80 -13.68 7.85
CA ASP A 37 14.13 -13.43 8.41
C ASP A 37 14.85 -14.73 8.80
N GLY A 38 16.09 -14.61 9.29
CA GLY A 38 16.90 -15.76 9.72
C GLY A 38 16.32 -16.55 10.90
N SER A 39 15.32 -16.01 11.60
CA SER A 39 14.62 -16.70 12.71
C SER A 39 13.36 -17.44 12.26
N GLY A 40 12.97 -17.30 10.99
CA GLY A 40 11.73 -17.87 10.46
C GLY A 40 10.51 -16.94 10.62
N GLU A 41 10.69 -15.73 11.14
CA GLU A 41 9.59 -14.78 11.31
C GLU A 41 9.30 -14.05 9.99
N SER A 42 8.02 -13.94 9.64
CA SER A 42 7.59 -13.15 8.49
C SER A 42 7.64 -11.67 8.84
N LYS A 43 8.48 -10.92 8.12
CA LYS A 43 8.63 -9.47 8.24
C LYS A 43 7.97 -8.79 7.06
N ARG A 44 7.26 -7.70 7.35
CA ARG A 44 6.73 -6.82 6.31
C ARG A 44 7.88 -6.23 5.51
N GLY A 45 7.71 -6.14 4.19
CA GLY A 45 8.63 -5.41 3.33
C GLY A 45 8.69 -3.92 3.70
N LYS A 46 9.68 -3.21 3.15
CA LYS A 46 9.74 -1.75 3.31
C LYS A 46 8.45 -1.11 2.77
N THR A 47 7.86 -0.20 3.55
CA THR A 47 6.54 0.38 3.30
C THR A 47 6.61 1.88 3.12
N VAL A 48 5.87 2.38 2.13
CA VAL A 48 5.46 3.79 2.02
C VAL A 48 3.97 3.86 2.29
N THR A 49 3.53 4.93 2.97
CA THR A 49 2.11 5.16 3.21
C THR A 49 1.70 6.50 2.62
N LEU A 50 0.65 6.46 1.79
CA LEU A 50 -0.02 7.64 1.28
C LEU A 50 -1.12 8.05 2.25
N ASP A 51 -1.14 9.33 2.60
CA ASP A 51 -2.28 9.97 3.24
C ASP A 51 -3.29 10.36 2.18
N LEU A 52 -4.50 9.80 2.25
CA LEU A 52 -5.50 10.01 1.20
C LEU A 52 -6.18 11.38 1.26
N ALA A 53 -6.16 12.06 2.41
CA ALA A 53 -6.63 13.43 2.49
C ALA A 53 -5.63 14.36 1.77
N ALA A 54 -4.33 14.22 2.09
CA ALA A 54 -3.28 15.00 1.42
C ALA A 54 -3.19 14.71 -0.09
N LEU A 55 -3.38 13.45 -0.49
CA LEU A 55 -3.37 13.06 -1.90
C LEU A 55 -4.51 13.72 -2.69
N LYS A 56 -5.71 13.86 -2.10
CA LYS A 56 -6.84 14.53 -2.75
C LYS A 56 -6.58 16.00 -3.03
N GLU A 57 -5.80 16.66 -2.18
CA GLU A 57 -5.39 18.06 -2.36
C GLU A 57 -4.24 18.24 -3.37
N SER A 58 -3.71 17.15 -3.94
CA SER A 58 -2.66 17.18 -4.98
C SER A 58 -3.10 16.44 -6.25
N PRO A 59 -3.79 17.12 -7.18
CA PRO A 59 -4.29 16.52 -8.42
C PRO A 59 -3.20 15.84 -9.26
N GLU A 60 -1.98 16.38 -9.28
CA GLU A 60 -0.84 15.83 -10.02
C GLU A 60 -0.39 14.50 -9.43
N ALA A 61 -0.28 14.40 -8.10
CA ALA A 61 0.08 13.16 -7.42
C ALA A 61 -1.00 12.09 -7.60
N LEU A 62 -2.28 12.48 -7.56
CA LEU A 62 -3.39 11.56 -7.84
C LEU A 62 -3.33 11.03 -9.28
N ARG A 63 -3.06 11.89 -10.27
CA ARG A 63 -2.87 11.47 -11.66
C ARG A 63 -1.73 10.48 -11.83
N LEU A 64 -0.58 10.73 -11.20
CA LEU A 64 0.55 9.80 -11.24
C LEU A 64 0.18 8.41 -10.69
N LEU A 65 -0.55 8.35 -9.58
CA LEU A 65 -1.02 7.10 -9.01
C LEU A 65 -1.97 6.35 -9.96
N LEU A 66 -2.92 7.06 -10.58
CA LEU A 66 -3.85 6.48 -11.55
C LEU A 66 -3.13 5.92 -12.77
N MET A 67 -2.15 6.64 -13.32
CA MET A 67 -1.34 6.16 -14.46
C MET A 67 -0.63 4.84 -14.16
N ILE A 68 -0.06 4.70 -12.95
CA ILE A 68 0.59 3.45 -12.52
C ILE A 68 -0.44 2.32 -12.37
N ALA A 69 -1.62 2.61 -11.83
CA ALA A 69 -2.68 1.63 -11.65
C ALA A 69 -3.25 1.13 -12.99
N GLU A 70 -3.38 2.02 -13.98
CA GLU A 70 -3.82 1.69 -15.34
C GLU A 70 -2.77 0.85 -16.09
N ASP A 71 -1.49 1.17 -15.96
CA ASP A 71 -0.38 0.37 -16.53
C ASP A 71 -0.32 -1.04 -15.92
N ALA A 72 -0.54 -1.15 -14.60
CA ALA A 72 -0.62 -2.45 -13.92
C ALA A 72 -1.82 -3.31 -14.36
N GLY A 73 -2.82 -2.72 -15.03
CA GLY A 73 -3.97 -3.42 -15.61
C GLY A 73 -3.68 -4.12 -16.93
N ASN A 74 -2.51 -3.88 -17.55
CA ASN A 74 -2.05 -4.65 -18.71
C ASN A 74 -1.16 -5.81 -18.23
N PRO A 75 -1.62 -7.07 -18.35
CA PRO A 75 -0.77 -8.21 -18.01
C PRO A 75 0.41 -8.29 -18.98
N VAL A 76 1.62 -8.31 -18.44
CA VAL A 76 2.82 -8.86 -19.10
C VAL A 76 2.80 -10.38 -19.01
#